data_AF-J2M865-F1
#
_entry.id   AF-J2M865-F1
#
_cell.length_a   1.000
_cell.length_b   1.000
_cell.length_c   1.000
_cell.angle_alpha   90.00
_cell.angle_beta   90.00
_cell.angle_gamma   90.00
#
_symmetry.space_group_name_H-M   'P 1'
#
loop_
_entity.id
_entity.type
_entity.pdbx_description
1 polymer ?
#
loop_
_entity_poly.entity_id
_entity_poly.type
_entity_poly.pdbx_seq_one_letter_code
_entity_poly.pdbx_strand_id
1 'polypeptide(L)'
;MKVVAVILAGIVLCAFSAFAGLTAGINLNPQSTVRFVPDWGSVGDWVSGIGALLAVVVSLYMTRRSERFQLERDSEQLMLIQEPSLAWLTLTIGCKGMRRCTVNDLRVCHGKKRTSLKHELSEKNTGVFPFKLDPGDSFKLDWSGLEIKPIVSGVRNLNLKSLDGIFFEVVTGISVHRFNLDVWTVDLLQEAATAFEMSLLMDDELPF
;
A
#
# COMPACT_ATOMS: atom_id res chain seq x y z
N MET A 1 -11.08 24.17 -14.47
CA MET A 1 -10.38 23.59 -15.64
C MET A 1 -11.17 23.69 -16.93
N LYS A 2 -12.45 23.23 -16.99
CA LYS A 2 -13.25 23.27 -18.25
C LYS A 2 -13.41 24.68 -18.86
N VAL A 3 -13.72 25.70 -18.05
CA VAL A 3 -13.92 27.09 -18.52
C VAL A 3 -12.63 27.69 -19.09
N VAL A 4 -11.49 27.44 -18.44
CA VAL A 4 -10.17 27.93 -18.89
C VAL A 4 -9.77 27.30 -20.22
N ALA A 5 -10.06 26.01 -20.42
CA ALA A 5 -9.79 25.32 -21.69
C ALA A 5 -10.63 25.87 -22.85
N VAL A 6 -11.90 26.19 -22.61
CA VAL A 6 -12.80 26.78 -23.62
C VAL A 6 -12.33 28.18 -24.02
N ILE A 7 -11.91 29.00 -23.05
CA ILE A 7 -11.39 30.35 -23.32
C ILE A 7 -10.09 30.28 -24.14
N LEU A 8 -9.17 29.40 -23.77
CA LEU A 8 -7.91 29.18 -24.53
C LEU A 8 -8.18 28.72 -25.96
N ALA A 9 -9.10 27.77 -26.16
CA ALA A 9 -9.47 27.30 -27.49
C ALA A 9 -10.09 28.43 -28.34
N GLY A 10 -10.93 29.27 -27.74
CA GLY A 10 -11.50 30.44 -28.41
C GLY A 10 -10.44 31.46 -28.86
N ILE A 11 -9.47 31.78 -28.00
CA ILE A 11 -8.38 32.72 -28.31
C ILE A 11 -7.52 32.18 -29.47
N VAL A 12 -7.17 30.89 -29.43
CA VAL A 12 -6.39 30.23 -30.49
C VAL A 12 -7.13 30.28 -31.82
N LEU A 13 -8.44 29.98 -31.83
CA LEU A 13 -9.26 30.03 -33.04
C LEU A 13 -9.36 31.44 -33.63
N CYS A 14 -9.52 32.47 -32.78
CA CYS A 14 -9.52 33.86 -33.21
C CYS A 14 -8.19 34.28 -33.82
N ALA A 15 -7.06 33.88 -33.22
CA ALA A 15 -5.73 34.15 -33.75
C ALA A 15 -5.52 33.51 -35.14
N PHE A 16 -5.87 32.23 -35.30
CA PHE A 16 -5.80 31.54 -36.60
C PHE A 16 -6.70 32.20 -37.65
N SER A 17 -7.90 32.64 -37.27
CA SER A 17 -8.83 33.33 -38.18
C SER A 17 -8.28 34.68 -38.64
N ALA A 18 -7.65 35.44 -37.74
CA ALA A 18 -7.02 36.72 -38.06
C ALA A 18 -5.82 36.54 -39.01
N PHE A 19 -4.96 35.55 -38.76
CA PHE A 19 -3.83 35.26 -39.66
C PHE A 19 -4.26 34.72 -41.03
N ALA A 20 -5.31 33.88 -41.08
CA ALA A 20 -5.89 33.41 -42.33
C ALA A 20 -6.51 34.56 -43.15
N GLY A 21 -7.25 35.46 -42.49
CA GLY A 21 -7.80 36.66 -43.11
C GLY A 21 -6.72 37.61 -43.64
N LEU A 22 -5.64 37.81 -42.87
CA LEU A 22 -4.48 38.60 -43.29
C LEU A 22 -3.77 37.99 -44.50
N THR A 23 -3.59 36.67 -44.52
CA THR A 23 -2.98 35.95 -45.66
C THR A 23 -3.86 36.05 -46.91
N ALA A 24 -5.18 35.90 -46.77
CA ALA A 24 -6.12 36.05 -47.88
C ALA A 24 -6.13 37.49 -48.43
N GLY A 25 -6.10 38.50 -47.55
CA GLY A 25 -6.05 39.91 -47.95
C GLY A 25 -4.78 40.28 -48.70
N ILE A 26 -3.62 39.78 -48.27
CA ILE A 26 -2.33 39.99 -48.96
C ILE A 26 -2.34 39.34 -50.36
N ASN A 27 -2.92 38.15 -50.49
CA ASN A 27 -3.01 37.45 -51.78
C ASN A 27 -3.92 38.18 -52.79
N LEU A 28 -4.99 38.83 -52.30
CA LEU A 28 -5.94 39.56 -53.14
C LEU A 28 -5.46 40.96 -53.56
N ASN A 29 -4.53 41.58 -52.81
CA ASN A 29 -3.96 42.88 -53.16
C ASN A 29 -2.45 42.95 -52.89
N PRO A 30 -1.61 42.40 -53.79
CA PRO A 30 -0.18 42.24 -53.57
C PRO A 30 0.62 43.55 -53.64
N GLN A 31 0.02 44.67 -54.05
CA GLN A 31 0.70 45.97 -54.19
C GLN A 31 0.70 46.81 -52.91
N SER A 32 -0.14 46.49 -51.92
CA SER A 32 -0.34 47.32 -50.73
C SER A 32 0.47 46.90 -49.49
N THR A 33 1.24 45.80 -49.58
CA THR A 33 2.02 45.29 -48.45
C THR A 33 3.42 44.84 -48.87
N VAL A 34 4.44 45.35 -48.18
CA VAL A 34 5.77 44.71 -48.16
C VAL A 34 5.53 43.27 -47.68
N ARG A 35 6.01 42.29 -48.45
CA ARG A 35 5.64 40.86 -48.39
C ARG A 35 6.02 40.19 -47.06
N PHE A 36 5.39 40.56 -45.95
CA PHE A 36 5.49 39.90 -44.65
C PHE A 36 4.44 38.79 -44.60
N VAL A 37 4.62 37.75 -45.41
CA VAL A 37 3.84 36.51 -45.27
C VAL A 37 4.60 35.65 -44.26
N PRO A 38 4.05 35.39 -43.05
CA PRO A 38 4.67 34.46 -42.12
C PRO A 38 4.81 33.09 -42.79
N ASP A 39 5.96 32.44 -42.63
CA ASP A 39 6.15 31.06 -43.10
C ASP A 39 5.30 30.12 -42.24
N TRP A 40 4.11 29.79 -42.76
CA TRP A 40 3.18 28.87 -42.15
C TRP A 40 3.77 27.47 -41.90
N GLY A 41 4.79 27.08 -42.67
CA GLY A 41 5.56 25.86 -42.43
C GLY A 41 6.29 25.91 -41.10
N SER A 42 7.01 27.01 -40.84
CA SER A 42 7.73 27.20 -39.58
C SER A 42 6.79 27.22 -38.38
N VAL A 43 5.65 27.92 -38.46
CA VAL A 43 4.63 27.93 -37.38
C VAL A 43 4.09 26.52 -37.12
N GLY A 44 3.85 25.75 -38.19
CA GLY A 44 3.45 24.34 -38.09
C GLY A 44 4.50 23.47 -37.42
N ASP A 45 5.78 23.66 -37.72
CA ASP A 45 6.89 22.90 -37.15
C ASP A 45 7.02 23.13 -35.64
N TRP A 46 6.84 24.37 -35.17
CA TRP A 46 6.86 24.69 -33.74
C TRP A 46 5.68 24.07 -32.98
N VAL A 47 4.46 24.16 -33.54
CA VAL A 47 3.26 23.55 -32.94
C VAL A 47 3.40 22.02 -32.91
N SER A 48 3.91 21.43 -33.99
CA SER A 48 4.21 20.01 -34.08
C SER A 48 5.25 19.57 -33.05
N GLY A 49 6.35 20.32 -32.90
CA GLY A 49 7.40 20.04 -31.91
C GLY A 49 6.91 20.08 -30.47
N ILE A 50 6.11 21.09 -30.10
CA ILE A 50 5.49 21.19 -28.77
C ILE A 50 4.48 20.04 -28.56
N GLY A 51 3.66 19.75 -29.57
CA GLY A 51 2.70 18.66 -29.52
C GLY A 51 3.36 17.30 -29.32
N ALA A 52 4.46 17.03 -30.04
CA ALA A 52 5.24 15.81 -29.90
C ALA A 52 5.85 15.67 -28.51
N LEU A 53 6.42 16.74 -27.95
CA LEU A 53 6.99 16.72 -26.60
C LEU A 53 5.91 16.49 -25.53
N LEU A 54 4.76 17.16 -25.65
CA LEU A 54 3.63 16.94 -24.76
C LEU A 54 3.09 15.51 -24.84
N ALA A 55 3.01 14.93 -26.05
CA ALA A 55 2.60 13.55 -26.22
C ALA A 55 3.55 12.58 -25.51
N VAL A 56 4.86 12.80 -25.60
CA VAL A 56 5.86 11.98 -24.88
C VAL A 56 5.69 12.10 -23.36
N VAL A 57 5.51 13.32 -22.84
CA VAL A 57 5.30 13.54 -21.40
C VAL A 57 4.03 12.85 -20.91
N VAL A 58 2.92 12.96 -21.65
CA VAL A 58 1.66 12.30 -21.33
C VAL A 58 1.81 10.78 -21.37
N SER A 59 2.48 10.24 -22.38
CA SER A 59 2.77 8.80 -22.47
C SER A 59 3.58 8.31 -21.26
N LEU A 60 4.66 9.00 -20.89
CA LEU A 60 5.46 8.64 -19.71
C LEU A 60 4.64 8.74 -18.42
N TYR A 61 3.79 9.76 -18.29
CA TYR A 61 2.89 9.91 -17.15
C TYR A 61 1.89 8.75 -17.07
N MET A 62 1.30 8.35 -18.19
CA MET A 62 0.37 7.22 -18.26
C MET A 62 1.06 5.89 -17.94
N THR A 63 2.27 5.66 -18.43
CA THR A 63 3.06 4.47 -18.10
C THR A 63 3.33 4.39 -16.60
N ARG A 64 3.86 5.47 -16.00
CA ARG A 64 4.10 5.52 -14.54
C ARG A 64 2.83 5.30 -13.73
N ARG A 65 1.71 5.86 -14.17
CA ARG A 65 0.41 5.66 -13.51
C ARG A 65 -0.04 4.21 -13.61
N SER A 66 0.12 3.58 -14.78
CA SER A 66 -0.21 2.18 -15.02
C SER A 66 0.64 1.24 -14.16
N GLU A 67 1.96 1.48 -14.11
CA GLU A 67 2.89 0.71 -13.27
C GLU A 67 2.50 0.75 -11.79
N ARG A 68 2.11 1.92 -11.26
CA ARG A 68 1.63 2.02 -9.88
C ARG A 68 0.38 1.17 -9.63
N PHE A 69 -0.59 1.21 -10.53
CA PHE A 69 -1.79 0.39 -10.40
C PHE A 69 -1.52 -1.11 -10.56
N GLN A 70 -0.56 -1.48 -11.40
CA GLN A 70 -0.11 -2.87 -11.52
C GLN A 70 0.59 -3.31 -10.25
N LEU A 71 1.49 -2.51 -9.69
CA LEU A 71 2.14 -2.79 -8.42
C LEU A 71 1.14 -2.92 -7.26
N GLU A 72 0.12 -2.08 -7.20
CA GLU A 72 -0.94 -2.19 -6.19
C GLU A 72 -1.78 -3.47 -6.36
N ARG A 73 -2.06 -3.88 -7.62
CA ARG A 73 -2.75 -5.14 -7.92
C ARG A 73 -1.88 -6.38 -7.66
N ASP A 74 -0.58 -6.27 -7.91
CA ASP A 74 0.40 -7.34 -7.76
C ASP A 74 0.97 -7.43 -6.33
N SER A 75 0.69 -6.41 -5.50
CA SER A 75 1.02 -6.41 -4.09
C SER A 75 0.20 -7.46 -3.33
N GLU A 76 0.87 -8.17 -2.44
CA GLU A 76 0.19 -9.15 -1.58
C GLU A 76 -0.75 -8.40 -0.63
N GLN A 77 -2.05 -8.67 -0.73
CA GLN A 77 -3.03 -8.12 0.19
C GLN A 77 -3.44 -9.20 1.17
N LEU A 78 -2.77 -9.21 2.32
CA LEU A 78 -3.12 -10.07 3.44
C LEU A 78 -4.05 -9.36 4.41
N MET A 79 -4.91 -10.14 5.05
CA MET A 79 -5.73 -9.72 6.17
C MET A 79 -5.45 -10.62 7.37
N LEU A 80 -5.45 -10.03 8.56
CA LEU A 80 -5.43 -10.74 9.83
C LEU A 80 -6.67 -10.30 10.61
N ILE A 81 -7.54 -11.25 10.95
CA ILE A 81 -8.70 -11.03 11.81
C ILE A 81 -8.37 -11.64 13.16
N GLN A 82 -8.53 -10.85 14.23
CA GLN A 82 -8.31 -11.28 15.61
C GLN A 82 -9.68 -11.46 16.27
N GLU A 83 -9.98 -12.66 16.73
CA GLU A 83 -11.21 -13.00 17.45
C GLU A 83 -10.83 -13.43 18.88
N PRO A 84 -10.55 -12.47 19.79
CA PRO A 84 -10.33 -12.78 21.20
C PRO A 84 -11.66 -13.12 21.88
N SER A 85 -11.65 -14.18 22.68
CA SER A 85 -12.75 -14.62 23.53
C SER A 85 -12.19 -15.05 24.90
N LEU A 86 -13.06 -15.33 25.87
CA LEU A 86 -12.66 -15.64 27.23
C LEU A 86 -11.77 -16.91 27.25
N ALA A 87 -10.48 -16.71 27.52
CA ALA A 87 -9.41 -17.71 27.44
C ALA A 87 -9.12 -18.33 26.07
N TRP A 88 -9.69 -17.83 24.97
CA TRP A 88 -9.45 -18.31 23.60
C TRP A 88 -8.99 -17.17 22.69
N LEU A 89 -7.98 -17.41 21.87
CA LEU A 89 -7.55 -16.50 20.82
C LEU A 89 -7.62 -17.22 19.48
N THR A 90 -8.41 -16.68 18.56
CA THR A 90 -8.44 -17.14 17.17
C THR A 90 -7.85 -16.07 16.26
N LEU A 91 -6.84 -16.43 15.50
CA LEU A 91 -6.26 -15.58 14.45
C LEU A 91 -6.58 -16.19 13.09
N THR A 92 -7.34 -15.45 12.28
CA THR A 92 -7.63 -15.85 10.90
C THR A 92 -6.74 -15.05 9.95
N ILE A 93 -5.84 -15.72 9.24
CA ILE A 93 -4.99 -15.12 8.21
C ILE A 93 -5.60 -15.46 6.86
N GLY A 94 -5.93 -14.43 6.08
CA GLY A 94 -6.55 -14.59 4.76
C GLY A 94 -5.85 -13.82 3.66
N CYS A 95 -5.97 -14.31 2.43
CA CYS A 95 -5.53 -13.61 1.23
C CYS A 95 -6.69 -12.86 0.60
N LYS A 96 -6.74 -11.54 0.80
CA LYS A 96 -7.71 -10.65 0.14
C LYS A 96 -7.31 -10.34 -1.30
N GLY A 97 -6.03 -10.43 -1.61
CA GLY A 97 -5.48 -10.10 -2.93
C GLY A 97 -5.77 -11.14 -3.99
N MET A 98 -5.52 -10.76 -5.25
CA MET A 98 -5.66 -11.64 -6.42
C MET A 98 -4.47 -12.58 -6.63
N ARG A 99 -3.40 -12.41 -5.84
CA ARG A 99 -2.15 -13.15 -5.94
C ARG A 99 -2.06 -14.18 -4.81
N ARG A 100 -1.73 -15.44 -5.16
CA ARG A 100 -1.36 -16.48 -4.20
C ARG A 100 -0.19 -16.00 -3.33
N CYS A 101 -0.31 -16.16 -2.03
CA CYS A 101 0.75 -15.87 -1.07
C CYS A 101 1.12 -17.13 -0.27
N THR A 102 2.36 -17.24 0.15
CA THR A 102 2.80 -18.32 1.05
C THR A 102 3.19 -17.70 2.38
N VAL A 103 2.44 -18.01 3.42
CA VAL A 103 2.72 -17.55 4.79
C VAL A 103 3.75 -18.48 5.39
N ASN A 104 4.91 -17.93 5.70
CA ASN A 104 6.07 -18.69 6.19
C ASN A 104 6.16 -18.70 7.72
N ASP A 105 5.70 -17.61 8.34
CA ASP A 105 5.87 -17.38 9.77
C ASP A 105 4.85 -16.34 10.27
N LEU A 106 4.50 -16.46 11.54
CA LEU A 106 3.71 -15.49 12.29
C LEU A 106 4.54 -15.05 13.48
N ARG A 107 4.72 -13.75 13.68
CA ARG A 107 5.58 -13.20 14.73
C ARG A 107 4.83 -12.20 15.57
N VAL A 108 5.23 -12.09 16.84
CA VAL A 108 4.87 -10.96 17.70
C VAL A 108 6.06 -10.02 17.76
N CYS A 109 5.80 -8.73 17.55
CA CYS A 109 6.84 -7.71 17.50
C CYS A 109 6.48 -6.49 18.34
N HIS A 110 7.51 -5.84 18.87
CA HIS A 110 7.41 -4.52 19.50
C HIS A 110 8.68 -3.73 19.15
N GLY A 111 8.52 -2.68 18.34
CA GLY A 111 9.64 -1.91 17.80
C GLY A 111 10.60 -2.78 16.97
N LYS A 112 11.83 -2.98 17.47
CA LYS A 112 12.87 -3.80 16.81
C LYS A 112 12.93 -5.25 17.30
N LYS A 113 12.23 -5.57 18.40
CA LYS A 113 12.24 -6.90 19.00
C LYS A 113 11.16 -7.75 18.37
N ARG A 114 11.47 -9.03 18.11
CA ARG A 114 10.60 -9.97 17.40
C ARG A 114 10.74 -11.38 17.97
N THR A 115 9.62 -12.06 18.12
CA THR A 115 9.55 -13.47 18.51
C THR A 115 8.66 -14.20 17.51
N SER A 116 9.13 -15.35 17.01
CA SER A 116 8.34 -16.18 16.10
C SER A 116 7.43 -17.10 16.88
N LEU A 117 6.15 -17.10 16.52
CA LEU A 117 5.14 -17.99 17.10
C LEU A 117 5.16 -19.38 16.46
N LYS A 118 5.91 -19.61 15.37
CA LYS A 118 5.96 -20.89 14.65
C LYS A 118 6.37 -22.07 15.56
N HIS A 119 7.24 -21.81 16.51
CA HIS A 119 7.72 -22.81 17.48
C HIS A 119 6.85 -22.90 18.74
N GLU A 120 5.93 -21.95 18.91
CA GLU A 120 5.05 -21.77 20.06
C GLU A 120 3.59 -22.10 19.69
N LEU A 121 3.37 -22.77 18.55
CA LEU A 121 2.05 -23.20 18.12
C LEU A 121 1.54 -24.35 19.02
N SER A 122 0.21 -24.36 19.27
CA SER A 122 -0.48 -25.52 19.83
C SER A 122 -0.14 -26.78 19.02
N GLU A 123 -0.18 -27.97 19.65
CA GLU A 123 -0.03 -29.26 18.96
C GLU A 123 -0.94 -29.37 17.73
N LYS A 124 -2.13 -28.77 17.77
CA LYS A 124 -3.08 -28.72 16.64
C LYS A 124 -2.58 -27.90 15.46
N ASN A 125 -1.74 -26.92 15.72
CA ASN A 125 -1.22 -25.96 14.75
C ASN A 125 0.25 -26.26 14.37
N THR A 126 0.86 -27.29 14.97
CA THR A 126 2.24 -27.70 14.68
C THR A 126 2.35 -28.12 13.21
N GLY A 127 3.27 -27.48 12.48
CA GLY A 127 3.50 -27.78 11.06
C GLY A 127 2.57 -27.07 10.07
N VAL A 128 1.70 -26.17 10.52
CA VAL A 128 0.87 -25.33 9.62
C VAL A 128 1.75 -24.47 8.70
N PHE A 129 2.91 -24.01 9.18
CA PHE A 129 3.82 -23.20 8.40
C PHE A 129 4.95 -24.01 7.73
N PRO A 130 5.23 -23.79 6.43
CA PRO A 130 4.63 -22.77 5.56
C PRO A 130 3.26 -23.16 5.01
N PHE A 131 2.32 -22.20 4.98
CA PHE A 131 0.96 -22.39 4.44
C PHE A 131 0.76 -21.60 3.15
N LYS A 132 0.24 -22.25 2.10
CA LYS A 132 -0.08 -21.59 0.82
C LYS A 132 -1.53 -21.11 0.85
N LEU A 133 -1.73 -19.81 0.67
CA LEU A 133 -3.03 -19.16 0.57
C LEU A 133 -3.32 -18.80 -0.88
N ASP A 134 -4.38 -19.39 -1.45
CA ASP A 134 -4.94 -18.93 -2.72
C ASP A 134 -5.80 -17.66 -2.55
N PRO A 135 -6.06 -16.90 -3.62
CA PRO A 135 -6.93 -15.73 -3.56
C PRO A 135 -8.32 -16.06 -2.99
N GLY A 136 -8.70 -15.39 -1.91
CA GLY A 136 -9.96 -15.63 -1.19
C GLY A 136 -9.86 -16.70 -0.10
N ASP A 137 -8.77 -17.47 -0.03
CA ASP A 137 -8.57 -18.45 1.02
C ASP A 137 -8.18 -17.78 2.34
N SER A 138 -8.46 -18.50 3.42
CA SER A 138 -7.98 -18.18 4.75
C SER A 138 -7.70 -19.45 5.53
N PHE A 139 -6.79 -19.39 6.49
CA PHE A 139 -6.61 -20.42 7.49
C PHE A 139 -6.70 -19.80 8.88
N LYS A 140 -7.09 -20.63 9.85
CA LYS A 140 -7.29 -20.22 11.24
C LYS A 140 -6.23 -20.84 12.11
N LEU A 141 -5.76 -20.06 13.08
CA LEU A 141 -4.92 -20.51 14.17
C LEU A 141 -5.68 -20.26 15.46
N ASP A 142 -6.01 -21.34 16.15
CA ASP A 142 -6.78 -21.30 17.39
C ASP A 142 -5.88 -21.69 18.56
N TRP A 143 -5.94 -20.91 19.63
CA TRP A 143 -5.29 -21.20 20.90
C TRP A 143 -6.33 -21.15 22.02
N SER A 144 -6.49 -22.26 22.72
CA SER A 144 -7.47 -22.44 23.78
C SER A 144 -6.81 -22.70 25.14
N GLY A 145 -7.21 -21.92 26.16
CA GLY A 145 -6.79 -22.12 27.54
C GLY A 145 -5.27 -22.16 27.72
N LEU A 146 -4.72 -23.31 28.11
CA LEU A 146 -3.28 -23.50 28.32
C LEU A 146 -2.45 -23.30 27.04
N GLU A 147 -3.05 -23.45 25.86
CA GLU A 147 -2.37 -23.25 24.57
C GLU A 147 -2.02 -21.78 24.31
N ILE A 148 -2.57 -20.82 25.08
CA ILE A 148 -2.21 -19.39 24.98
C ILE A 148 -0.86 -19.10 25.66
N LYS A 149 -0.45 -19.94 26.61
CA LYS A 149 0.78 -19.76 27.42
C LYS A 149 2.05 -19.53 26.57
N PRO A 150 2.28 -20.25 25.45
CA PRO A 150 3.42 -19.99 24.58
C PRO A 150 3.39 -18.57 24.01
N ILE A 151 2.24 -18.08 23.52
CA ILE A 151 2.11 -16.69 22.99
C ILE A 151 2.45 -15.67 24.07
N VAL A 152 1.90 -15.84 25.27
CA VAL A 152 2.19 -14.98 26.44
C VAL A 152 3.69 -15.00 26.76
N SER A 153 4.31 -16.18 26.70
CA SER A 153 5.76 -16.33 26.89
C SER A 153 6.55 -15.64 25.78
N GLY A 154 6.11 -15.75 24.53
CA GLY A 154 6.71 -15.08 23.38
C GLY A 154 6.64 -13.56 23.47
N VAL A 155 5.52 -13.02 23.97
CA VAL A 155 5.35 -11.59 24.29
C VAL A 155 6.27 -11.18 25.43
N ARG A 156 6.31 -11.94 26.53
CA ARG A 156 7.20 -11.69 27.67
C ARG A 156 8.67 -11.66 27.25
N ASN A 157 9.10 -12.56 26.36
CA ASN A 157 10.46 -12.61 25.81
C ASN A 157 10.85 -11.34 25.03
N LEU A 158 9.88 -10.52 24.63
CA LEU A 158 10.17 -9.20 24.06
C LEU A 158 10.67 -8.20 25.11
N ASN A 159 10.59 -8.49 26.42
CA ASN A 159 11.09 -7.62 27.50
C ASN A 159 10.57 -6.19 27.34
N LEU A 160 9.24 -6.06 27.45
CA LEU A 160 8.49 -4.86 27.12
C LEU A 160 8.39 -3.91 28.32
N LYS A 161 8.40 -2.60 28.06
CA LYS A 161 8.09 -1.57 29.07
C LYS A 161 6.61 -1.17 29.05
N SER A 162 5.99 -1.23 27.87
CA SER A 162 4.56 -1.03 27.66
C SER A 162 4.06 -2.05 26.64
N LEU A 163 2.77 -2.35 26.67
CA LEU A 163 2.11 -3.13 25.63
C LEU A 163 1.69 -2.28 24.42
N ASP A 164 1.88 -0.96 24.50
CA ASP A 164 1.61 -0.06 23.39
C ASP A 164 2.56 -0.32 22.23
N GLY A 165 2.00 -0.47 21.02
CA GLY A 165 2.80 -0.69 19.82
C GLY A 165 3.29 -2.12 19.64
N ILE A 166 2.69 -3.10 20.34
CA ILE A 166 2.80 -4.51 19.94
C ILE A 166 1.97 -4.71 18.67
N PHE A 167 2.51 -5.49 17.73
CA PHE A 167 1.81 -5.92 16.52
C PHE A 167 2.19 -7.35 16.14
N PHE A 168 1.28 -8.01 15.42
CA PHE A 168 1.58 -9.25 14.71
C PHE A 168 2.24 -8.94 13.36
N GLU A 169 3.30 -9.68 13.03
CA GLU A 169 3.89 -9.72 11.70
C GLU A 169 3.55 -11.05 11.02
N VAL A 170 2.84 -10.98 9.90
CA VAL A 170 2.66 -12.12 8.99
C VAL A 170 3.75 -12.03 7.94
N VAL A 171 4.64 -13.02 7.94
CA VAL A 171 5.80 -13.07 7.03
C VAL A 171 5.46 -13.97 5.87
N THR A 172 5.52 -13.44 4.66
CA THR A 172 5.33 -14.20 3.44
C THR A 172 6.67 -14.51 2.77
N GLY A 173 6.62 -15.10 1.57
CA GLY A 173 7.83 -15.27 0.73
C GLY A 173 8.36 -13.96 0.16
N ILE A 174 7.56 -12.90 0.13
CA ILE A 174 7.86 -11.66 -0.61
C ILE A 174 7.93 -10.45 0.33
N SER A 175 7.03 -10.36 1.31
CA SER A 175 6.86 -9.20 2.17
C SER A 175 6.53 -9.56 3.62
N VAL A 176 6.55 -8.55 4.48
CA VAL A 176 6.16 -8.65 5.88
C VAL A 176 5.00 -7.71 6.11
N HIS A 177 3.88 -8.24 6.59
CA HIS A 177 2.65 -7.48 6.83
C HIS A 177 2.46 -7.29 8.33
N ARG A 178 2.23 -6.05 8.75
CA ARG A 178 2.08 -5.67 10.16
C ARG A 178 0.62 -5.42 10.49
N PHE A 179 0.16 -6.01 11.57
CA PHE A 179 -1.20 -5.89 12.07
C PHE A 179 -1.15 -5.54 13.55
N ASN A 180 -1.62 -4.35 13.92
CA ASN A 180 -1.67 -3.94 15.32
C ASN A 180 -2.56 -4.88 16.12
N LEU A 181 -2.23 -5.13 17.39
CA LEU A 181 -3.13 -5.89 18.25
C LEU A 181 -4.39 -5.07 18.52
N ASP A 182 -5.52 -5.75 18.48
CA ASP A 182 -6.78 -5.16 18.92
C ASP A 182 -6.77 -5.05 20.45
N VAL A 183 -7.45 -4.03 21.01
CA VAL A 183 -7.49 -3.76 22.46
C VAL A 183 -7.90 -5.03 23.24
N TRP A 184 -8.88 -5.76 22.70
CA TRP A 184 -9.41 -6.98 23.29
C TRP A 184 -8.39 -8.13 23.28
N THR A 185 -7.52 -8.18 22.26
CA THR A 185 -6.40 -9.13 22.22
C THR A 185 -5.36 -8.78 23.28
N VAL A 186 -5.09 -7.48 23.50
CA VAL A 186 -4.18 -7.03 24.56
C VAL A 186 -4.72 -7.39 25.94
N ASP A 187 -6.01 -7.12 26.19
CA ASP A 187 -6.69 -7.46 27.45
C ASP A 187 -6.65 -8.96 27.71
N LEU A 188 -6.95 -9.78 26.68
CA LEU A 188 -6.85 -11.24 26.78
C LEU A 188 -5.44 -11.71 27.12
N LEU A 189 -4.40 -11.12 26.52
CA LEU A 189 -3.01 -11.46 26.83
C LEU A 189 -2.65 -11.08 28.26
N GLN A 190 -3.14 -9.94 28.78
CA GLN A 190 -2.95 -9.54 30.17
C GLN A 190 -3.67 -10.46 31.16
N GLU A 191 -4.93 -10.82 30.89
CA GLU A 191 -5.67 -11.78 31.70
C GLU A 191 -4.97 -13.15 31.71
N ALA A 192 -4.56 -13.64 30.54
CA ALA A 192 -3.83 -14.90 30.42
C ALA A 192 -2.50 -14.85 31.17
N ALA A 193 -1.75 -13.76 31.06
CA ALA A 193 -0.50 -13.58 31.81
C ALA A 193 -0.73 -13.61 33.32
N THR A 194 -1.77 -12.93 33.80
CA THR A 194 -2.18 -12.93 35.21
C THR A 194 -2.56 -14.35 35.67
N ALA A 195 -3.36 -15.06 34.87
CA ALA A 195 -3.77 -16.43 35.15
C ALA A 195 -2.61 -17.44 35.17
N PHE A 196 -1.53 -17.16 34.42
CA PHE A 196 -0.31 -17.97 34.40
C PHE A 196 0.79 -17.48 35.34
N GLU A 197 0.50 -16.50 36.21
CA GLU A 197 1.47 -15.89 37.11
C GLU A 197 2.73 -15.36 36.38
N MET A 198 2.53 -14.80 35.19
CA MET A 198 3.59 -14.20 34.36
C MET A 198 3.43 -12.69 34.29
N SER A 199 4.51 -11.94 34.49
CA SER A 199 4.55 -10.53 34.14
C SER A 199 4.92 -10.36 32.66
N LEU A 200 4.08 -9.66 31.90
CA LEU A 200 4.35 -9.31 30.49
C LEU A 200 5.32 -8.12 30.36
N LEU A 201 5.33 -7.26 31.37
CA LEU A 201 6.15 -6.07 31.42
C LEU A 201 7.39 -6.36 32.25
N MET A 202 8.48 -5.68 31.96
CA MET A 202 9.60 -5.66 32.90
C MET A 202 9.15 -4.87 34.12
N ASP A 203 9.24 -5.49 35.30
CA ASP A 203 9.20 -4.74 36.54
C ASP A 203 10.42 -3.81 36.52
N ASP A 204 10.19 -2.50 36.56
CA ASP A 204 11.25 -1.50 36.72
C ASP A 204 11.83 -1.63 38.15
N GLU A 205 12.45 -2.77 38.49
CA GLU A 205 13.38 -2.83 39.60
C GLU A 205 14.62 -2.05 39.17
N LEU A 206 14.61 -0.77 39.53
CA LEU A 206 15.79 0.08 39.56
C LEU A 206 16.95 -0.71 40.19
N PRO A 207 18.11 -0.82 39.53
CA PRO A 207 19.29 -1.37 40.20
C PRO A 207 19.64 -0.39 41.31
N PHE A 208 19.52 -0.85 42.55
CA PHE A 208 20.06 -0.17 43.73
C PHE A 208 21.55 0.14 43.55
#